data_AF-A0A1B8Q5U6-F1
#
_entry.id   AF-A0A1B8Q5U6-F1
#
_cell.length_a   1.000
_cell.length_b   1.000
_cell.length_c   1.000
_cell.angle_alpha   90.00
_cell.angle_beta   90.00
_cell.angle_gamma   90.00
#
_symmetry.space_group_name_H-M   'P 1'
#
loop_
_entity.id
_entity.type
_entity.pdbx_description
1 polymer ?
#
loop_
_entity_poly.entity_id
_entity_poly.type
_entity_poly.pdbx_seq_one_letter_code
_entity_poly.pdbx_strand_id
1 'polypeptide(L)'
;MPNQQVEVDEPTLQLIYKSIKDVADDDGWANLSTLGNHLATIKPDFDTRTYRRAKLSGLLQALDLFEIKLEGSQKFVRDFFPNPDFCRFLKTSTLILTRVYF
;
A
#
# COMPACT_ATOMS: atom_id res chain seq x y z
N MET A 1 18.33 12.27 10.33
CA MET A 1 16.91 12.65 10.49
C MET A 1 16.21 11.46 11.13
N PRO A 2 15.57 11.56 12.31
CA PRO A 2 14.88 10.43 12.91
C PRO A 2 13.79 9.93 11.97
N ASN A 3 13.67 8.61 11.87
CA ASN A 3 12.78 7.88 10.98
C ASN A 3 11.34 8.23 11.34
N GLN A 4 10.73 9.19 10.62
CA GLN A 4 9.39 9.64 10.91
C GLN A 4 8.41 8.55 10.46
N GLN A 5 8.09 7.67 11.41
CA GLN A 5 7.16 6.55 11.23
C GLN A 5 5.88 7.07 10.60
N VAL A 6 5.55 6.54 9.42
CA VAL A 6 4.32 6.89 8.73
C VAL A 6 3.23 6.01 9.30
N GLU A 7 2.33 6.64 10.05
CA GLU A 7 1.12 6.00 10.51
C GLU A 7 0.06 6.13 9.41
N VAL A 8 -0.20 5.03 8.71
CA VAL A 8 -1.29 4.91 7.74
C VAL A 8 -2.34 4.00 8.36
N ASP A 9 -3.60 4.41 8.30
CA ASP A 9 -4.71 3.60 8.80
C ASP A 9 -4.84 2.31 7.99
N GLU A 10 -5.29 1.25 8.65
CA GLU A 10 -5.43 -0.07 8.03
C GLU A 10 -6.33 -0.09 6.78
N PRO A 11 -7.49 0.59 6.74
CA PRO A 11 -8.31 0.67 5.53
C PRO A 11 -7.54 1.23 4.33
N THR A 12 -6.72 2.26 4.56
CA THR A 12 -5.90 2.85 3.51
C THR A 12 -4.77 1.91 3.08
N LEU A 13 -4.13 1.19 4.00
CA LEU A 13 -3.16 0.15 3.64
C LEU A 13 -3.77 -0.96 2.80
N GLN A 14 -4.97 -1.43 3.17
CA GLN A 14 -5.70 -2.44 2.41
C GLN A 14 -6.08 -1.93 1.02
N LEU A 15 -6.53 -0.68 0.93
CA LEU A 15 -6.83 -0.03 -0.35
C LEU A 15 -5.59 0.01 -1.24
N ILE A 16 -4.45 0.49 -0.73
CA ILE A 16 -3.19 0.56 -1.48
C ILE A 16 -2.79 -0.82 -1.99
N TYR A 17 -2.84 -1.84 -1.12
CA TYR A 17 -2.48 -3.21 -1.49
C TYR A 17 -3.39 -3.76 -2.60
N LYS A 18 -4.70 -3.57 -2.47
CA LYS A 18 -5.67 -3.98 -3.49
C LYS A 18 -5.44 -3.24 -4.80
N SER A 19 -5.27 -1.93 -4.75
CA SER A 19 -5.02 -1.10 -5.94
C SER A 19 -3.72 -1.47 -6.65
N ILE A 20 -2.67 -1.87 -5.94
CA ILE A 20 -1.45 -2.40 -6.55
C ILE A 20 -1.76 -3.70 -7.31
N LYS A 21 -2.49 -4.64 -6.70
CA LYS A 21 -2.89 -5.89 -7.37
C LYS A 21 -3.77 -5.67 -8.59
N ASP A 22 -4.69 -4.73 -8.50
CA ASP A 22 -5.65 -4.44 -9.58
C ASP A 22 -4.98 -3.81 -10.81
N VAL A 23 -3.82 -3.17 -10.65
CA VAL A 23 -3.09 -2.49 -11.75
C VAL A 23 -1.70 -3.07 -12.02
N ALA A 24 -1.34 -4.16 -11.35
CA ALA A 24 -0.10 -4.88 -11.59
C ALA A 24 -0.16 -5.60 -12.95
N ASP A 25 1.00 -5.67 -13.60
CA ASP A 25 1.20 -6.51 -14.76
C ASP A 25 1.39 -7.99 -14.37
N ASP A 26 1.61 -8.84 -15.38
CA ASP A 26 1.82 -10.29 -15.20
C ASP A 26 3.06 -10.62 -14.34
N ASP A 27 4.03 -9.70 -14.26
CA ASP A 27 5.23 -9.81 -13.43
C ASP A 27 5.02 -9.26 -12.00
N GLY A 28 3.81 -8.81 -11.68
CA GLY A 28 3.42 -8.28 -10.38
C GLY A 28 3.82 -6.82 -10.15
N TRP A 29 4.27 -6.10 -11.18
CA TRP A 29 4.67 -4.69 -11.09
C TRP A 29 3.52 -3.77 -11.49
N ALA A 30 3.16 -2.86 -10.60
CA ALA A 30 2.22 -1.79 -10.86
C ALA A 30 2.97 -0.51 -11.27
N ASN A 31 2.56 0.12 -12.37
CA ASN A 31 3.05 1.45 -12.72
C ASN A 31 2.54 2.49 -11.71
N LEU A 32 3.43 3.30 -11.14
CA LEU A 32 3.09 4.25 -10.08
C LEU A 32 2.10 5.34 -10.55
N SER A 33 2.19 5.78 -11.81
CA SER A 33 1.26 6.77 -12.35
C SER A 33 -0.13 6.15 -12.51
N THR A 34 -0.21 4.92 -13.03
CA THR A 34 -1.46 4.17 -13.14
C THR A 34 -2.08 3.92 -11.76
N LEU A 35 -1.27 3.51 -10.77
CA LEU A 35 -1.70 3.33 -9.39
C LEU A 35 -2.27 4.61 -8.79
N GLY A 36 -1.60 5.75 -8.99
CA GLY A 36 -2.08 7.05 -8.51
C GLY A 36 -3.44 7.44 -9.09
N ASN A 37 -3.62 7.24 -10.41
CA ASN A 37 -4.90 7.50 -11.08
C ASN A 37 -6.00 6.55 -10.60
N HIS A 38 -5.66 5.28 -10.39
CA HIS A 38 -6.60 4.28 -9.90
C HIS A 38 -7.05 4.57 -8.46
N LEU A 39 -6.12 4.97 -7.58
CA LEU A 39 -6.43 5.41 -6.22
C LEU A 39 -7.34 6.64 -6.22
N ALA A 40 -7.07 7.63 -7.06
CA ALA A 40 -7.93 8.81 -7.19
C ALA A 40 -9.34 8.47 -7.71
N THR A 41 -9.49 7.35 -8.43
CA THR A 41 -10.79 6.86 -8.92
C THR A 41 -11.57 6.15 -7.81
N ILE A 42 -10.92 5.27 -7.04
CA ILE A 42 -11.57 4.49 -5.98
C ILE A 42 -11.81 5.34 -4.73
N LYS A 43 -10.85 6.20 -4.39
CA LYS A 43 -10.85 7.04 -3.19
C LYS A 43 -10.43 8.47 -3.56
N PRO A 44 -11.34 9.30 -4.09
CA PRO A 44 -11.04 10.68 -4.51
C PRO A 44 -10.54 11.58 -3.37
N ASP A 45 -10.89 11.24 -2.13
CA ASP A 45 -10.48 11.91 -0.90
C ASP A 45 -9.11 11.43 -0.37
N PHE A 46 -8.45 10.49 -1.05
CA PHE A 46 -7.10 10.06 -0.72
C PHE A 46 -6.09 11.18 -1.00
N ASP A 47 -5.44 11.67 0.05
CA ASP A 47 -4.35 12.64 -0.04
C ASP A 47 -3.11 12.16 0.73
N THR A 48 -1.97 12.04 0.04
CA THR A 48 -0.70 11.63 0.65
C THR A 48 -0.20 12.63 1.68
N ARG A 49 -0.66 13.88 1.62
CA ARG A 49 -0.31 14.95 2.56
C ARG A 49 -0.90 14.71 3.95
N THR A 50 -2.04 14.02 4.03
CA THR A 50 -2.62 13.55 5.30
C THR A 50 -1.61 12.66 6.05
N TYR A 51 -0.79 11.92 5.31
CA TYR A 51 0.27 11.05 5.82
C TYR A 51 1.67 11.71 5.81
N ARG A 52 1.72 13.05 5.77
CA ARG A 52 2.96 13.85 5.79
C ARG A 52 3.93 13.51 4.65
N ARG A 53 3.39 13.19 3.46
CA ARG A 53 4.18 12.89 2.26
C ARG A 53 3.69 13.71 1.07
N ALA A 54 4.63 14.30 0.35
CA ALA A 54 4.33 15.14 -0.81
C ALA A 54 3.94 14.33 -2.07
N LYS A 55 4.32 13.06 -2.12
CA LYS A 55 4.13 12.17 -3.28
C LYS A 55 3.81 10.76 -2.82
N LEU A 56 3.02 10.04 -3.62
CA LEU A 56 2.69 8.63 -3.39
C LEU A 56 3.94 7.75 -3.27
N SER A 57 4.95 7.94 -4.13
CA SER A 57 6.22 7.20 -4.00
C SER A 57 6.88 7.39 -2.64
N GLY A 58 6.88 8.61 -2.08
CA GLY A 58 7.46 8.85 -0.76
C GLY A 58 6.65 8.26 0.39
N LEU A 59 5.34 8.06 0.18
CA LEU A 59 4.49 7.32 1.11
C LEU A 59 4.83 5.83 1.09
N LEU A 60 4.85 5.22 -0.10
CA LEU A 60 5.13 3.80 -0.28
C LEU A 60 6.53 3.41 0.20
N GLN A 61 7.54 4.27 -0.03
CA GLN A 61 8.91 4.05 0.47
C GLN A 61 8.97 4.06 1.99
N ALA A 62 8.19 4.93 2.64
CA ALA A 62 8.25 5.07 4.08
C ALA A 62 7.44 4.01 4.84
N LEU A 63 6.65 3.20 4.13
CA LEU A 63 5.94 2.06 4.70
C LEU A 63 6.86 0.83 4.83
N ASP A 64 7.98 0.77 4.10
CA ASP A 64 8.88 -0.41 4.08
C ASP A 64 8.18 -1.75 3.75
N LEU A 65 6.98 -1.69 3.17
CA LEU A 65 6.14 -2.84 2.77
C LEU A 65 6.17 -3.10 1.25
N PHE A 66 6.74 -2.18 0.49
CA PHE A 66 6.66 -2.18 -0.97
C PHE A 66 8.04 -2.06 -1.58
N GLU A 67 8.22 -2.74 -2.69
CA GLU A 67 9.44 -2.65 -3.49
C GLU A 67 9.17 -1.65 -4.60
N ILE A 68 10.07 -0.69 -4.77
CA ILE A 68 9.96 0.33 -5.81
C ILE A 68 11.16 0.24 -6.73
N LYS A 69 10.89 0.06 -8.03
CA LYS A 69 11.91 0.14 -9.09
C LYS A 69 11.73 1.41 -9.91
N LEU A 70 12.83 1.91 -10.45
CA LEU A 70 12.86 2.96 -11.47
C LEU A 70 13.34 2.35 -12.77
N GLU A 71 12.55 2.47 -13.82
CA GLU A 71 12.87 1.95 -15.15
C GLU A 71 12.68 3.08 -16.17
N GLY A 72 13.80 3.60 -16.68
CA GLY A 72 13.83 4.84 -17.44
C GLY A 72 13.33 6.04 -16.61
N SER A 73 12.23 6.66 -17.05
CA SER A 73 11.56 7.76 -16.36
C SER A 73 10.37 7.34 -15.49
N GLN A 74 10.01 6.05 -15.51
CA GLN A 74 8.82 5.53 -14.86
C GLN A 74 9.17 4.79 -13.57
N LYS A 75 8.31 4.93 -12.56
CA LYS A 75 8.43 4.19 -11.31
C LYS A 75 7.40 3.08 -11.28
N PHE A 76 7.82 1.92 -10.79
CA PHE A 76 6.94 0.79 -10.57
C PHE A 76 7.00 0.38 -9.11
N VAL A 77 5.91 -0.17 -8.63
CA VAL A 77 5.78 -0.68 -7.26
C VAL A 77 5.21 -2.08 -7.30
N ARG A 78 5.69 -2.95 -6.41
CA ARG A 78 5.05 -4.24 -6.12
C ARG A 78 5.01 -4.45 -4.62
N ASP A 79 4.21 -5.42 -4.19
CA ASP A 79 4.29 -5.89 -2.82
C ASP A 79 5.66 -6.52 -2.54
N PHE A 80 6.30 -6.07 -1.46
CA PHE A 80 7.55 -6.64 -1.01
C PHE A 80 7.22 -7.62 0.11
N PHE A 81 7.50 -8.90 -0.10
CA PHE A 81 7.36 -9.93 0.92
C PHE A 81 8.71 -10.27 1.57
N PRO A 82 9.22 -9.49 2.55
CA PRO A 82 10.28 -9.95 3.43
C PRO A 82 9.77 -10.25 4.85
N ASN A 83 8.48 -10.07 5.16
CA ASN A 83 8.00 -10.17 6.55
C ASN A 83 6.78 -11.10 6.72
N PRO A 84 6.94 -12.31 7.30
CA PRO A 84 5.83 -13.22 7.61
C PRO A 84 4.84 -12.66 8.64
N ASP A 85 5.17 -11.60 9.38
CA ASP A 85 4.27 -10.95 10.35
C ASP A 85 3.16 -10.12 9.68
N PHE A 86 3.27 -9.78 8.39
CA PHE A 86 2.24 -9.02 7.68
C PHE A 86 0.93 -9.82 7.52
N CYS A 87 1.02 -11.15 7.38
CA CYS A 87 -0.14 -12.05 7.43
C CYS A 87 -0.89 -11.98 8.77
N ARG A 88 -0.23 -11.52 9.84
CA ARG A 88 -0.84 -11.34 11.17
C ARG A 88 -1.56 -10.00 11.25
N PHE A 89 -0.98 -8.92 10.72
CA PHE A 89 -1.58 -7.58 10.72
C PHE A 89 -2.94 -7.55 10.02
N LEU A 90 -3.06 -8.14 8.83
CA LEU A 90 -4.34 -8.24 8.10
C LEU A 90 -5.35 -9.23 8.73
N LYS A 91 -4.93 -10.07 9.68
CA LYS A 91 -5.81 -10.97 10.44
C LYS A 91 -6.28 -10.38 11.77
N THR A 92 -5.58 -9.39 12.32
CA THR A 92 -5.90 -8.82 13.64
C THR A 92 -7.16 -7.97 13.68
N SER A 93 -7.64 -7.46 12.54
CA SER A 93 -8.95 -6.79 12.45
C SER A 93 -10.13 -7.75 12.28
N THR A 94 -9.89 -9.06 12.42
CA THR A 94 -10.93 -10.09 12.58
C THR A 94 -10.94 -10.63 14.02
N LEU A 95 -10.88 -9.77 15.03
CA LEU A 95 -11.12 -10.14 16.44
C LEU A 95 -12.56 -9.79 16.91
N ILE A 96 -13.56 -9.87 16.01
CA ILE A 96 -14.99 -9.90 16.39
C ILE A 96 -15.80 -10.99 15.65
N LEU A 97 -15.18 -12.03 15.08
CA LEU A 97 -15.94 -13.15 14.48
C LEU A 97 -15.43 -14.53 14.91
N THR A 98 -15.07 -14.66 16.18
CA THR A 98 -14.87 -15.98 16.83
C THR A 98 -16.04 -16.29 17.75
N ARG A 99 -17.22 -16.46 17.18
CA ARG A 99 -18.29 -17.29 17.77
C ARG A 99 -19.26 -17.64 16.64
N VAL A 100 -19.82 -18.84 16.70
CA VAL A 100 -20.80 -19.40 15.76
C VAL A 100 -20.19 -20.09 14.52
N TYR A 101 -19.31 -21.06 14.80
CA TYR A 101 -19.40 -22.37 14.14
C TYR A 101 -19.26 -23.45 15.21
N PHE A 102 -20.36 -23.70 15.91
CA PHE A 102 -20.76 -24.99 16.49
C PHE A 102 -22.28 -25.05 16.40
#